data_AF-C9LE16-F1
#
_entry.id   AF-C9LE16-F1
#
_cell.length_a   1.000
_cell.length_b   1.000
_cell.length_c   1.000
_cell.angle_alpha   90.00
_cell.angle_beta   90.00
_cell.angle_gamma   90.00
#
_symmetry.space_group_name_H-M   'P 1'
#
loop_
_entity.id
_entity.type
_entity.pdbx_description
1 polymer ?
#
loop_
_entity_poly.entity_id
_entity_poly.type
_entity_poly.pdbx_seq_one_letter_code
_entity_poly.pdbx_strand_id
1 'polypeptide(L)' 'MAKYLTNSDRVLQSVLQDEKLAEACPFNPSDYETVGDALQSDNYLVCTIAKIIEGKSEDKTDKQLYNEINNYLNGKI' A
#
# COMPACT_ATOMS: atom_id res chain seq x y z
N MET A 1 -23.63 8.35 -3.76
CA MET A 1 -22.61 8.92 -4.68
C MET A 1 -21.69 7.78 -5.08
N ALA A 2 -21.38 7.59 -6.36
CA ALA A 2 -20.40 6.57 -6.76
C ALA A 2 -19.01 7.02 -6.26
N LYS A 3 -18.32 6.18 -5.48
CA LYS A 3 -16.93 6.42 -5.08
C LYS A 3 -16.07 6.25 -6.33
N TYR A 4 -15.46 7.33 -6.80
CA TYR A 4 -14.57 7.26 -7.97
C TYR A 4 -13.21 6.74 -7.53
N LEU A 5 -12.92 5.47 -7.83
CA LEU A 5 -11.61 4.86 -7.58
C LEU A 5 -10.62 5.22 -8.69
N THR A 6 -9.44 5.66 -8.29
CA THR A 6 -8.31 5.91 -9.19
C THR A 6 -7.70 4.60 -9.71
N ASN A 7 -6.81 4.68 -10.70
CA ASN A 7 -6.06 3.49 -11.14
C ASN A 7 -5.18 2.94 -10.01
N SER A 8 -4.57 3.81 -9.21
CA SER A 8 -3.78 3.42 -8.04
C SER A 8 -4.63 2.66 -7.02
N ASP A 9 -5.87 3.09 -6.77
CA ASP A 9 -6.79 2.38 -5.87
C ASP A 9 -7.17 1.00 -6.42
N ARG A 10 -7.39 0.88 -7.74
CA ARG A 10 -7.66 -0.42 -8.37
C ARG A 10 -6.48 -1.38 -8.27
N VAL A 11 -5.25 -0.87 -8.45
CA VAL A 11 -4.03 -1.66 -8.25
C VAL A 11 -3.92 -2.11 -6.81
N LEU A 12 -4.18 -1.22 -5.84
CA LEU A 12 -4.20 -1.59 -4.42
C LEU A 12 -5.19 -2.73 -4.17
N GLN A 13 -6.43 -2.61 -4.64
CA GLN A 13 -7.45 -3.66 -4.47
C GLN A 13 -6.97 -5.00 -5.05
N SER A 14 -6.37 -5.00 -6.24
CA SER A 14 -5.85 -6.23 -6.84
C SER A 14 -4.71 -6.85 -6.04
N VAL A 15 -3.82 -6.05 -5.46
CA VAL A 15 -2.71 -6.55 -4.63
C VAL A 15 -3.22 -7.11 -3.30
N LEU A 16 -4.11 -6.38 -2.62
CA LEU A 16 -4.61 -6.79 -1.30
C LEU A 16 -5.47 -8.06 -1.33
N GLN A 17 -5.96 -8.48 -2.50
CA GLN A 17 -6.65 -9.76 -2.68
C GLN A 17 -5.73 -10.98 -2.64
N ASP A 18 -4.41 -10.82 -2.64
CA ASP A 18 -3.47 -11.94 -2.48
C ASP A 18 -3.52 -12.45 -1.03
N GLU A 19 -4.11 -13.63 -0.84
CA GLU A 19 -4.28 -14.28 0.46
C GLU A 19 -2.95 -14.45 1.21
N LYS A 20 -1.82 -14.63 0.50
CA LYS A 20 -0.51 -14.79 1.13
C LYS A 20 -0.06 -13.53 1.88
N LEU A 21 -0.50 -12.36 1.45
CA LEU A 21 -0.21 -11.10 2.13
C LEU A 21 -0.98 -11.04 3.46
N ALA A 22 -2.24 -11.45 3.46
CA ALA A 22 -3.06 -11.51 4.67
C ALA A 22 -2.58 -12.60 5.64
N GLU A 23 -2.03 -13.71 5.15
CA GLU A 23 -1.36 -14.72 5.99
C GLU A 23 -0.08 -14.18 6.65
N ALA A 24 0.72 -13.41 5.91
CA ALA A 24 1.98 -12.86 6.40
C ALA A 24 1.79 -11.74 7.44
N CYS A 25 0.77 -10.90 7.24
CA CYS A 25 0.42 -9.83 8.18
C CYS A 25 -1.10 -9.65 8.16
N PRO A 26 -1.85 -10.14 9.15
CA PRO A 26 -3.31 -10.15 9.11
C PRO A 26 -3.94 -8.79 8.80
N PHE A 27 -4.76 -8.73 7.75
CA PHE A 27 -5.58 -7.59 7.39
C PHE A 27 -6.83 -8.05 6.62
N ASN A 28 -7.87 -7.21 6.59
CA ASN A 28 -9.03 -7.41 5.71
C ASN A 28 -8.94 -6.45 4.52
N PRO A 29 -8.93 -6.94 3.26
CA PRO A 29 -8.83 -6.08 2.08
C PRO A 29 -9.92 -5.00 2.01
N SER A 30 -11.14 -5.31 2.50
CA SER A 30 -12.26 -4.37 2.50
C SER A 30 -12.07 -3.16 3.42
N ASP A 31 -11.11 -3.21 4.34
CA ASP A 31 -10.81 -2.08 5.23
C ASP A 31 -10.00 -0.98 4.51
N TYR A 32 -9.45 -1.26 3.33
CA TYR A 32 -8.54 -0.38 2.60
C TYR A 32 -9.03 -0.15 1.17
N GLU A 33 -10.08 0.64 1.00
CA GLU A 33 -10.67 0.89 -0.32
C GLU A 33 -9.77 1.77 -1.22
N THR A 34 -8.99 2.68 -0.63
CA THR A 34 -8.12 3.62 -1.36
C THR A 34 -6.67 3.57 -0.89
N VAL A 35 -5.75 4.03 -1.74
CA VAL A 35 -4.34 4.22 -1.39
C VAL A 35 -4.20 5.14 -0.18
N GLY A 36 -5.04 6.17 -0.09
CA GLY A 36 -5.10 7.06 1.08
C GLY A 36 -5.42 6.32 2.38
N ASP A 37 -6.43 5.44 2.37
CA ASP A 37 -6.80 4.63 3.54
C ASP A 37 -5.64 3.71 3.95
N ALA A 38 -5.00 3.05 2.98
CA ALA A 38 -3.89 2.15 3.21
C ALA A 38 -2.62 2.85 3.71
N LEU A 39 -2.35 4.08 3.27
CA LEU A 39 -1.21 4.88 3.76
C LEU A 39 -1.32 5.23 5.25
N GLN A 40 -2.54 5.33 5.78
CA GLN A 40 -2.79 5.58 7.20
C GLN A 40 -2.91 4.30 8.03
N SER A 41 -2.68 3.12 7.43
CA SER A 41 -2.80 1.84 8.12
C SER A 41 -1.70 1.65 9.18
N ASP A 42 -2.10 1.08 10.32
CA ASP A 42 -1.17 0.55 11.32
C ASP A 42 -0.52 -0.78 10.88
N ASN A 43 -1.10 -1.45 9.88
CA ASN A 43 -0.49 -2.62 9.28
C ASN A 43 0.66 -2.17 8.36
N TYR A 44 1.89 -2.39 8.81
CA TYR A 44 3.10 -1.94 8.12
C TYR A 44 3.22 -2.52 6.70
N LEU A 45 2.70 -3.73 6.45
CA LEU A 45 2.69 -4.35 5.12
C LEU A 45 1.75 -3.59 4.19
N VAL A 46 0.51 -3.33 4.64
CA VAL A 46 -0.49 -2.58 3.86
C VAL A 46 0.00 -1.16 3.57
N CYS A 47 0.53 -0.45 4.57
CA CYS A 47 1.11 0.88 4.39
C CYS A 47 2.29 0.87 3.41
N THR A 48 3.15 -0.15 3.47
CA THR A 48 4.28 -0.30 2.53
C THR A 48 3.80 -0.51 1.09
N ILE A 49 2.79 -1.37 0.87
CA ILE A 49 2.20 -1.58 -0.47
C ILE A 49 1.64 -0.27 -1.01
N ALA A 50 0.92 0.50 -0.18
CA ALA A 50 0.38 1.79 -0.56
C ALA A 50 1.47 2.78 -0.97
N LYS A 51 2.57 2.86 -0.19
CA LYS A 51 3.75 3.69 -0.52
C LYS A 51 4.40 3.32 -1.85
N ILE A 52 4.48 2.03 -2.17
CA ILE A 52 5.01 1.56 -3.46
C ILE A 52 4.13 2.07 -4.60
N ILE A 53 2.81 1.88 -4.49
CA ILE A 53 1.85 2.26 -5.52
C ILE A 53 1.82 3.78 -5.72
N GLU A 54 1.74 4.55 -4.62
CA GLU A 54 1.78 6.01 -4.65
C GLU A 54 3.07 6.51 -5.29
N GLY A 55 4.23 6.06 -4.82
CA GLY A 55 5.49 6.50 -5.36
C GLY A 55 5.70 6.11 -6.82
N LYS A 56 5.14 4.99 -7.28
CA LYS A 56 5.11 4.66 -8.72
C LYS A 56 4.22 5.59 -9.52
N SER A 57 3.09 6.03 -8.97
CA SER A 57 2.24 7.04 -9.62
C SER A 57 2.87 8.44 -9.65
N GLU A 58 3.86 8.69 -8.80
CA GLU A 58 4.68 9.92 -8.76
C GLU A 58 5.99 9.81 -9.56
N ASP A 59 6.14 8.77 -10.39
CA ASP A 59 7.34 8.50 -11.20
C ASP A 59 8.65 8.38 -10.38
N LYS A 60 8.57 7.96 -9.11
CA LYS A 60 9.77 7.72 -8.29
C LYS A 60 10.58 6.56 -8.89
N THR A 61 11.89 6.76 -8.92
CA THR A 61 12.84 5.69 -9.28
C THR A 61 12.80 4.56 -8.24
N ASP A 62 13.18 3.36 -8.66
CA ASP A 62 13.27 2.20 -7.76
C ASP A 62 14.19 2.48 -6.56
N LYS A 63 15.27 3.23 -6.77
CA LYS A 63 16.19 3.64 -5.70
C LYS A 63 15.53 4.56 -4.67
N GLN A 64 14.73 5.53 -5.11
CA GLN A 64 14.00 6.42 -4.21
C GLN A 64 12.95 5.65 -3.41
N LEU A 65 12.16 4.81 -4.08
CA LEU A 65 11.17 3.94 -3.43
C LEU A 65 11.82 3.03 -2.40
N TYR A 66 12.89 2.35 -2.76
CA TYR A 66 13.62 1.45 -1.85
C TYR A 66 14.12 2.19 -0.62
N ASN A 67 14.73 3.36 -0.78
CA ASN A 67 15.21 4.17 0.34
C ASN A 67 14.07 4.62 1.24
N GLU A 68 12.96 5.11 0.67
CA GLU A 68 11.80 5.55 1.44
C GLU A 68 11.17 4.41 2.26
N ILE A 69 10.96 3.26 1.62
CA ILE A 69 10.39 2.07 2.26
C ILE A 69 11.33 1.52 3.33
N ASN A 70 12.62 1.41 3.04
CA ASN A 70 13.60 0.92 4.00
C ASN A 70 13.69 1.85 5.22
N ASN A 71 13.66 3.16 5.02
CA ASN A 71 13.65 4.12 6.13
C ASN A 71 12.36 4.00 6.97
N TYR A 72 11.21 3.81 6.31
CA TYR A 72 9.94 3.59 6.99
C TYR A 72 9.95 2.30 7.83
N LEU A 73 10.39 1.18 7.24
CA LEU A 73 10.38 -0.12 7.91
C LEU A 73 11.38 -0.19 9.07
N ASN A 74 12.58 0.39 8.93
CA ASN A 74 13.56 0.45 10.03
C ASN A 74 13.08 1.27 11.23
N GLY A 75 12.06 2.12 11.06
CA GLY A 75 11.41 2.83 12.17
C GLY A 75 10.24 2.08 12.80
N LYS A 76 9.84 0.93 12.25
CA LYS A 76 8.63 0.18 12.63
C LYS A 76 8.91 -1.25 13.12
N ILE A 77 10.04 -1.84 12.72
CA ILE A 77 10.55 -3.15 13.15
C ILE A 77 11.58 -2.93 14.26
#